data_AF-A0A4P9K4W7-F1
#
_entry.id   AF-A0A4P9K4W7-F1
#
_cell.length_a   1.000
_cell.length_b   1.000
_cell.length_c   1.000
_cell.angle_alpha   90.00
_cell.angle_beta   90.00
_cell.angle_gamma   90.00
#
_symmetry.space_group_name_H-M   'P 1'
#
loop_
_entity.id
_entity.type
_entity.pdbx_description
1 polymer ?
#
loop_
_entity_poly.entity_id
_entity_poly.type
_entity_poly.pdbx_seq_one_letter_code
_entity_poly.pdbx_strand_id
1 'polypeptide(L)'
;MKLFFPDVQDFFLVNRDGEQFGSPYYIELGSACVADIGHAFDEAVSGGHFSYKPVLHPQFERVHFDMMFPTDIFGDNLLFFASFNAEILRQVLVNHKLSSHTSYLIRQDSKYLIELYEKAVRATNDFKIGYFLSNESIANIAYDAMVPGTGWRLVVVKDSQVYDAARRDFQQVATFQAVVVTFLWVMVMALILRYVTIQQRLLGRLHAESLRDELTGLGNRRVLKTELPKSIERY
;
A
#
# COMPACT_ATOMS: atom_id res chain seq x y z
N MET A 1 11.14 39.00 -14.98
CA MET A 1 9.71 38.78 -14.67
C MET A 1 9.62 37.41 -14.03
N LYS A 2 9.26 37.33 -12.73
CA LYS A 2 9.14 36.05 -12.02
C LYS A 2 7.72 35.54 -12.31
N LEU A 3 7.58 34.44 -13.05
CA LEU A 3 6.26 33.82 -13.24
C LEU A 3 5.76 33.36 -11.87
N PHE A 4 4.52 33.73 -11.52
CA PHE A 4 3.89 33.29 -10.27
C PHE A 4 3.55 31.78 -10.28
N PHE A 5 3.58 31.16 -11.46
CA PHE A 5 3.38 29.72 -11.66
C PHE A 5 4.58 29.15 -12.43
N PRO A 6 5.55 28.52 -11.77
CA PRO A 6 6.78 28.06 -12.43
C PRO A 6 6.54 26.92 -13.42
N ASP A 7 5.43 26.19 -13.28
CA ASP A 7 5.14 24.99 -14.08
C ASP A 7 4.04 25.18 -15.15
N VAL A 8 3.50 26.40 -15.27
CA VAL A 8 2.55 26.74 -16.35
C VAL A 8 3.34 26.86 -17.66
N GLN A 9 2.89 26.14 -18.68
CA GLN A 9 3.48 26.22 -20.01
C GLN A 9 2.98 27.46 -20.74
N ASP A 10 1.67 27.66 -20.73
CA ASP A 10 1.00 28.75 -21.42
C ASP A 10 -0.23 29.21 -20.62
N PHE A 11 -0.55 30.50 -20.72
CA PHE A 11 -1.78 31.05 -20.16
C PHE A 11 -2.29 32.20 -21.01
N PHE A 12 -3.60 32.32 -21.12
CA PHE A 12 -4.27 33.37 -21.86
C PHE A 12 -5.73 33.47 -21.44
N LEU A 13 -6.41 34.50 -21.92
CA LEU A 13 -7.85 34.60 -21.84
C LEU A 13 -8.43 34.05 -23.14
N VAL A 14 -9.55 33.35 -23.06
CA VAL A 14 -10.22 32.79 -24.25
C VAL A 14 -11.71 33.07 -24.21
N ASN A 15 -12.30 33.41 -25.34
CA ASN A 15 -13.76 33.51 -25.49
C ASN A 15 -14.38 32.17 -25.93
N ARG A 16 -15.71 32.13 -26.03
CA ARG A 16 -16.45 30.90 -26.41
C ARG A 16 -16.07 30.37 -27.79
N ASP A 17 -15.63 31.25 -28.69
CA ASP A 17 -15.23 30.91 -30.05
C ASP A 17 -13.77 30.42 -30.14
N GLY A 18 -13.04 30.40 -29.03
CA GLY A 18 -11.63 29.98 -28.98
C GLY A 18 -10.64 31.10 -29.33
N GLU A 19 -11.09 32.35 -29.46
CA GLU A 19 -10.22 33.50 -29.69
C GLU A 19 -9.42 33.81 -28.43
N GLN A 20 -8.11 33.99 -28.59
CA GLN A 20 -7.16 34.14 -27.49
C GLN A 20 -6.77 35.61 -27.28
N PHE A 21 -6.74 36.04 -26.03
CA PHE A 21 -6.34 37.38 -25.62
C PHE A 21 -5.21 37.33 -24.57
N GLY A 22 -4.29 38.28 -24.65
CA GLY A 22 -3.24 38.46 -23.64
C GLY A 22 -2.05 37.49 -23.73
N SER A 23 -2.03 36.55 -24.69
CA SER A 23 -0.84 35.75 -24.97
C SER A 23 0.15 36.50 -25.86
N PRO A 24 1.47 36.45 -25.59
CA PRO A 24 2.49 36.95 -26.51
C PRO A 24 2.62 36.09 -27.78
N TYR A 25 2.06 34.88 -27.80
CA TYR A 25 2.10 33.97 -28.95
C TYR A 25 0.72 33.34 -29.19
N TYR A 26 0.31 33.26 -30.45
CA TYR A 26 -0.90 32.53 -30.83
C TYR A 26 -0.63 31.02 -30.76
N ILE A 27 -1.44 30.30 -29.99
CA ILE A 27 -1.32 28.84 -29.86
C ILE A 27 -2.44 28.20 -30.66
N GLU A 28 -2.12 27.29 -31.57
CA GLU A 28 -3.17 26.55 -32.28
C GLU A 28 -3.85 25.57 -31.34
N LEU A 29 -5.13 25.79 -31.05
CA LEU A 29 -5.92 24.91 -30.18
C LEU A 29 -6.38 23.68 -30.96
N GLY A 30 -6.07 22.49 -30.43
CA GLY A 30 -6.60 21.24 -30.96
C GLY A 30 -8.12 21.12 -30.72
N SER A 31 -8.79 20.29 -31.52
CA SER A 31 -10.25 20.08 -31.42
C SER A 31 -10.73 19.63 -30.04
N ALA A 32 -9.93 18.84 -29.32
CA ALA A 32 -10.23 18.45 -27.94
C ALA A 32 -10.22 19.65 -26.97
N CYS A 33 -9.23 20.54 -27.11
CA CYS A 33 -9.12 21.76 -26.30
C CYS A 33 -10.30 22.71 -26.57
N VAL A 34 -10.68 22.89 -27.84
CA VAL A 34 -11.86 23.70 -28.22
C VAL A 34 -13.15 23.14 -27.63
N ALA A 35 -13.33 21.81 -27.65
CA ALA A 35 -14.49 21.17 -27.03
C ALA A 35 -14.53 21.39 -25.51
N ASP A 36 -13.38 21.30 -24.83
CA ASP A 36 -13.25 21.54 -23.40
C ASP A 36 -13.54 23.01 -23.02
N ILE A 37 -13.09 23.96 -23.83
CA ILE A 37 -13.43 25.39 -23.68
C ILE A 37 -14.94 25.59 -23.77
N GLY A 38 -15.59 25.00 -24.77
CA GLY A 38 -17.05 25.06 -24.93
C GLY A 38 -17.78 24.51 -23.71
N HIS A 39 -17.35 23.34 -23.20
CA HIS A 39 -17.93 22.75 -21.99
C HIS A 39 -17.73 23.63 -20.75
N ALA A 40 -16.55 24.24 -20.60
CA ALA A 40 -16.30 25.17 -19.49
C ALA A 40 -17.19 26.42 -19.57
N PHE A 41 -17.44 26.97 -20.77
CA PHE A 41 -18.40 28.08 -20.93
C PHE A 41 -19.83 27.67 -20.60
N ASP A 42 -20.28 26.49 -21.03
CA ASP A 42 -21.63 26.01 -20.73
C ASP A 42 -21.84 25.79 -19.22
N GLU A 43 -20.83 25.26 -18.53
CA GLU A 43 -20.80 25.15 -17.07
C GLU A 43 -20.85 26.54 -16.40
N ALA A 44 -20.06 27.50 -16.87
CA ALA A 44 -20.02 28.85 -16.31
C ALA A 44 -21.37 29.60 -16.43
N VAL A 45 -22.12 29.38 -17.51
CA VAL A 45 -23.41 30.04 -17.77
C VAL A 45 -24.58 29.33 -17.09
N SER A 46 -24.43 28.08 -16.67
CA SER A 46 -25.49 27.26 -16.06
C SER A 46 -26.05 27.81 -14.73
N GLY A 47 -25.41 28.83 -14.14
CA GLY A 47 -25.82 29.45 -12.87
C GLY A 47 -25.58 28.59 -11.63
N GLY A 48 -25.02 27.38 -11.80
CA GLY A 48 -24.57 26.51 -10.73
C GLY A 48 -23.15 26.84 -10.24
N HIS A 49 -22.63 26.00 -9.34
CA HIS A 49 -21.21 26.06 -8.97
C HIS A 49 -20.37 25.56 -10.15
N PHE A 50 -19.52 26.42 -10.71
CA PHE A 50 -18.60 26.05 -11.78
C PHE A 50 -17.77 24.82 -11.39
N SER A 51 -17.90 23.73 -12.15
CA SER A 51 -17.27 22.44 -11.84
C SER A 51 -16.59 21.83 -13.06
N TYR A 52 -15.78 22.63 -13.78
CA TYR A 52 -14.90 22.10 -14.82
C TYR A 52 -13.92 21.07 -14.23
N LYS A 53 -13.79 19.94 -14.92
CA LYS A 53 -12.97 18.79 -14.50
C LYS A 53 -11.85 18.56 -15.50
N PRO A 54 -10.60 18.94 -15.18
CA PRO A 54 -9.48 18.73 -16.09
C PRO A 54 -9.27 17.25 -16.42
N VAL A 55 -8.86 17.00 -17.67
CA VAL A 55 -8.39 15.72 -18.19
C VAL A 55 -7.08 15.93 -18.97
N LEU A 56 -6.34 14.85 -19.26
CA LEU A 56 -5.12 14.99 -20.09
C LEU A 56 -5.47 15.00 -21.58
N HIS A 57 -4.84 15.91 -22.31
CA HIS A 57 -4.92 16.03 -23.76
C HIS A 57 -3.65 15.45 -24.39
N PRO A 58 -3.76 14.33 -25.13
CA PRO A 58 -2.62 13.83 -25.89
C PRO A 58 -2.39 14.71 -27.12
N GLN A 59 -1.31 15.48 -27.09
CA GLN A 59 -0.73 16.11 -28.29
C GLN A 59 0.63 15.44 -28.54
N PHE A 60 1.02 15.30 -29.82
CA PHE A 60 2.26 14.63 -30.19
C PHE A 60 3.45 15.19 -29.39
N GLU A 61 4.08 14.33 -28.58
CA GLU A 61 5.20 14.62 -27.66
C GLU A 61 4.94 15.65 -26.54
N ARG A 62 3.71 16.16 -26.39
CA ARG A 62 3.35 17.16 -25.37
C ARG A 62 1.99 16.85 -24.77
N VAL A 63 1.99 15.99 -23.76
CA VAL A 63 0.77 15.70 -22.98
C VAL A 63 0.60 16.77 -21.93
N HIS A 64 -0.54 17.43 -21.94
CA HIS A 64 -0.87 18.52 -21.04
C HIS A 64 -2.27 18.34 -20.46
N PHE A 65 -2.60 19.15 -19.48
CA PHE A 65 -3.96 19.35 -19.01
C PHE A 65 -4.18 20.84 -18.78
N ASP A 66 -5.42 21.26 -18.94
CA ASP A 66 -5.78 22.66 -18.89
C ASP A 66 -6.60 22.92 -17.62
N MET A 67 -6.38 24.06 -17.00
CA MET A 67 -7.27 24.61 -15.99
C MET A 67 -7.94 25.84 -16.56
N MET A 68 -9.26 25.90 -16.41
CA MET A 68 -10.09 26.99 -16.91
C MET A 68 -10.89 27.58 -15.77
N PHE A 69 -10.93 28.91 -15.68
CA PHE A 69 -11.69 29.62 -14.67
C PHE A 69 -12.50 30.73 -15.32
N PRO A 70 -13.81 30.84 -15.03
CA PRO A 70 -14.61 31.93 -15.53
C PRO A 70 -14.10 33.26 -14.98
N THR A 71 -14.00 34.25 -15.85
CA THR A 71 -13.60 35.61 -15.51
C THR A 71 -14.42 36.61 -16.33
N ASP A 72 -14.70 37.74 -15.73
CA ASP A 72 -15.32 38.88 -16.41
C ASP A 72 -14.26 39.98 -16.53
N ILE A 73 -13.99 40.40 -17.76
CA ILE A 73 -13.08 41.50 -18.03
C ILE A 73 -13.80 42.48 -18.95
N PHE A 74 -14.02 43.69 -18.46
CA PHE A 74 -14.73 44.77 -19.17
C PHE A 74 -16.15 44.40 -19.64
N GLY A 75 -16.83 43.46 -18.96
CA GLY A 75 -18.17 42.99 -19.32
C GLY A 75 -18.19 41.84 -20.32
N ASP A 76 -17.01 41.38 -20.76
CA ASP A 76 -16.88 40.18 -21.59
C ASP A 76 -16.69 38.95 -20.72
N ASN A 77 -17.53 37.94 -20.94
CA ASN A 77 -17.40 36.63 -20.31
C ASN A 77 -16.26 35.86 -21.00
N LEU A 78 -15.16 35.70 -20.28
CA LEU A 78 -13.97 35.01 -20.74
C LEU A 78 -13.65 33.82 -19.81
N LEU A 79 -12.81 32.91 -20.29
CA LEU A 79 -12.14 31.95 -19.43
C LEU A 79 -10.67 32.34 -19.29
N PHE A 80 -10.17 32.41 -18.07
CA PHE A 80 -8.73 32.33 -17.82
C PHE A 80 -8.30 30.87 -18.03
N PHE A 81 -7.45 30.67 -19.03
CA PHE A 81 -6.91 29.38 -19.44
C PHE A 81 -5.46 29.27 -19.00
N ALA A 82 -5.10 28.16 -18.37
CA ALA A 82 -3.73 27.84 -18.00
C ALA A 82 -3.43 26.37 -18.33
N SER A 83 -2.40 26.14 -19.14
CA SER A 83 -1.97 24.79 -19.54
C SER A 83 -0.75 24.34 -18.76
N PHE A 84 -0.76 23.08 -18.34
CA PHE A 84 0.26 22.46 -17.52
C PHE A 84 0.78 21.19 -18.17
N ASN A 85 2.09 20.95 -18.05
CA ASN A 85 2.67 19.69 -18.48
C ASN A 85 2.17 18.54 -17.58
N ALA A 86 1.68 17.46 -18.18
CA ALA A 86 1.22 16.27 -17.45
C ALA A 86 2.33 15.63 -16.59
N GLU A 87 3.59 15.90 -16.90
CA GLU A 87 4.75 15.45 -16.15
C GLU A 87 4.73 15.88 -14.68
N ILE A 88 4.11 17.02 -14.35
CA ILE A 88 3.94 17.48 -12.96
C ILE A 88 3.11 16.45 -12.17
N LEU A 89 2.03 15.94 -12.75
CA LEU A 89 1.18 14.92 -12.13
C LEU A 89 1.93 13.60 -11.98
N ARG A 90 2.76 13.23 -12.96
CA ARG A 90 3.63 12.05 -12.86
C ARG A 90 4.61 12.19 -11.70
N GLN A 91 5.26 13.35 -11.57
CA GLN A 91 6.18 13.63 -10.46
C GLN A 91 5.48 13.58 -9.11
N VAL A 92 4.25 14.10 -9.01
CA VAL A 92 3.42 13.97 -7.80
C VAL A 92 3.19 12.50 -7.44
N LEU A 93 2.85 11.64 -8.40
CA LEU A 93 2.69 10.19 -8.16
C LEU A 93 4.01 9.54 -7.70
N VAL A 94 5.13 9.87 -8.33
CA VAL A 94 6.44 9.32 -7.96
C VAL A 94 6.83 9.73 -6.54
N ASN A 95 6.63 11.00 -6.19
CA ASN A 95 7.03 11.56 -4.89
C ASN A 95 6.15 11.07 -3.73
N HIS A 96 4.91 10.65 -4.00
CA HIS A 96 3.96 10.17 -2.98
C HIS A 96 3.73 8.66 -3.05
N LYS A 97 4.69 7.92 -3.61
CA LYS A 97 4.62 6.46 -3.67
C LYS A 97 4.69 5.86 -2.27
N LEU A 98 3.60 5.21 -1.84
CA LEU A 98 3.43 4.70 -0.47
C LEU A 98 4.06 3.32 -0.20
N SER A 99 4.52 2.57 -1.22
CA SER A 99 5.11 1.23 -1.04
C SER A 99 5.62 0.65 -2.37
N SER A 100 5.81 -0.67 -2.45
CA SER A 100 6.00 -1.46 -3.66
C SER A 100 4.77 -1.52 -4.60
N HIS A 101 3.69 -0.81 -4.32
CA HIS A 101 2.53 -0.75 -5.20
C HIS A 101 2.76 0.19 -6.40
N THR A 102 1.97 -0.01 -7.46
CA THR A 102 1.97 0.90 -8.61
C THR A 102 0.71 1.76 -8.58
N SER A 103 0.91 3.07 -8.65
CA SER A 103 -0.16 4.05 -8.69
C SER A 103 -0.45 4.47 -10.14
N TYR A 104 -1.73 4.51 -10.48
CA TYR A 104 -2.26 4.91 -11.77
C TYR A 104 -3.21 6.07 -11.58
N LEU A 105 -3.09 7.08 -12.43
CA LEU A 105 -4.14 8.06 -12.64
C LEU A 105 -4.97 7.57 -13.83
N ILE A 106 -6.25 7.31 -13.62
CA ILE A 106 -7.17 6.83 -14.65
C ILE A 106 -8.28 7.86 -14.90
N ARG A 107 -8.89 7.82 -16.08
CA ARG A 107 -10.06 8.64 -16.41
C ARG A 107 -11.30 8.19 -15.65
N GLN A 108 -12.12 9.15 -15.21
CA GLN A 108 -13.37 8.88 -14.52
C GLN A 108 -14.46 8.36 -15.46
N ASP A 109 -14.54 8.92 -16.65
CA ASP A 109 -15.58 8.64 -17.66
C ASP A 109 -15.25 7.42 -18.55
N SER A 110 -14.00 6.98 -18.56
CA SER A 110 -13.55 5.81 -19.30
C SER A 110 -13.00 4.75 -18.37
N LYS A 111 -13.68 3.60 -18.34
CA LYS A 111 -13.41 2.54 -17.39
C LYS A 111 -11.97 2.02 -17.53
N TYR A 112 -11.16 2.30 -16.51
CA TYR A 112 -9.76 1.86 -16.39
C TYR A 112 -8.80 2.36 -17.47
N LEU A 113 -9.17 3.44 -18.17
CA LEU A 113 -8.27 4.11 -19.11
C LEU A 113 -7.17 4.84 -18.34
N ILE A 114 -5.93 4.42 -18.53
CA ILE A 114 -4.76 4.97 -17.85
C ILE A 114 -4.38 6.28 -18.55
N GLU A 115 -4.32 7.35 -17.77
CA GLU A 115 -3.81 8.65 -18.19
C GLU A 115 -2.31 8.75 -17.97
N LEU A 116 -1.86 8.33 -16.80
CA LEU A 116 -0.45 8.24 -16.47
C LEU A 116 -0.25 7.27 -15.32
N TYR A 117 1.00 6.87 -15.15
CA TYR A 117 1.47 6.11 -14.00
C TYR A 117 2.90 6.54 -13.70
N GLU A 118 3.47 6.01 -12.62
CA GLU A 118 4.77 6.44 -12.10
C GLU A 118 5.91 6.48 -13.14
N LYS A 119 5.90 5.60 -14.15
CA LYS A 119 6.98 5.53 -15.15
C LYS A 119 6.73 6.35 -16.40
N ALA A 120 5.48 6.61 -16.78
CA ALA A 120 5.18 7.27 -18.04
C ALA A 120 3.79 7.92 -18.08
N VAL A 121 3.65 8.90 -18.97
CA VAL A 121 2.39 9.56 -19.32
C VAL A 121 1.84 8.97 -20.62
N ARG A 122 0.52 8.80 -20.76
CA ARG A 122 -0.10 8.26 -21.98
C ARG A 122 0.30 9.08 -23.21
N ALA A 123 0.53 8.41 -24.34
CA ALA A 123 0.97 9.01 -25.61
C ALA A 123 2.42 9.53 -25.62
N THR A 124 3.22 9.20 -24.60
CA THR A 124 4.69 9.32 -24.64
C THR A 124 5.33 8.00 -25.08
N ASN A 125 6.55 8.05 -25.61
CA ASN A 125 7.30 6.87 -26.05
C ASN A 125 7.61 5.87 -24.91
N ASP A 126 7.58 6.33 -23.66
CA ASP A 126 7.86 5.50 -22.48
C ASP A 126 6.63 4.69 -22.02
N PHE A 127 5.46 4.94 -22.61
CA PHE A 127 4.21 4.29 -22.23
C PHE A 127 4.06 2.90 -22.88
N LYS A 128 4.46 1.83 -22.16
CA LYS A 128 4.58 0.47 -22.72
C LYS A 128 3.56 -0.56 -22.22
N ILE A 129 2.66 -0.18 -21.32
CA ILE A 129 1.82 -1.12 -20.55
C ILE A 129 0.39 -1.32 -21.09
N GLY A 130 0.08 -0.76 -22.28
CA GLY A 130 -1.28 -0.69 -22.82
C GLY A 130 -2.11 0.43 -22.18
N TYR A 131 -3.12 0.93 -22.91
CA TYR A 131 -3.91 2.10 -22.46
C TYR A 131 -4.89 1.80 -21.34
N PHE A 132 -5.22 0.53 -21.11
CA PHE A 132 -6.17 0.14 -20.07
C PHE A 132 -5.49 -0.77 -19.06
N LEU A 133 -5.94 -0.71 -17.80
CA LEU A 133 -5.48 -1.66 -16.80
C LEU A 133 -5.80 -3.10 -17.26
N SER A 134 -4.83 -4.00 -17.09
CA SER A 134 -5.05 -5.42 -17.35
C SER A 134 -6.06 -6.01 -16.36
N ASN A 135 -6.73 -7.10 -16.73
CA ASN A 135 -7.65 -7.80 -15.82
C ASN A 135 -6.97 -8.24 -14.51
N GLU A 136 -5.70 -8.61 -14.59
CA GLU A 136 -4.88 -8.92 -13.41
C GLU A 136 -4.68 -7.68 -12.53
N SER A 137 -4.39 -6.52 -13.12
CA SER A 137 -4.24 -5.27 -12.37
C SER A 137 -5.56 -4.86 -11.70
N ILE A 138 -6.68 -5.02 -12.42
CA ILE A 138 -8.03 -4.74 -11.91
C ILE A 138 -8.36 -5.65 -10.72
N ALA A 139 -8.04 -6.94 -10.80
CA ALA A 139 -8.25 -7.88 -9.69
C ALA A 139 -7.40 -7.57 -8.45
N ASN A 140 -6.28 -6.86 -8.64
CA ASN A 140 -5.32 -6.51 -7.59
C ASN A 140 -5.39 -5.05 -7.13
N ILE A 141 -6.48 -4.33 -7.43
CA ILE A 141 -6.69 -2.96 -6.93
C ILE A 141 -6.78 -2.99 -5.39
N ALA A 142 -5.84 -2.31 -4.74
CA ALA A 142 -5.83 -2.12 -3.29
C ALA A 142 -6.68 -0.93 -2.86
N TYR A 143 -6.69 0.11 -3.68
CA TYR A 143 -7.29 1.40 -3.38
C TYR A 143 -7.76 2.05 -4.67
N ASP A 144 -8.93 2.68 -4.61
CA ASP A 144 -9.55 3.41 -5.72
C ASP A 144 -10.31 4.60 -5.15
N ALA A 145 -9.89 5.81 -5.51
CA ALA A 145 -10.51 7.03 -5.06
C ALA A 145 -10.61 8.08 -6.16
N MET A 146 -11.70 8.84 -6.11
CA MET A 146 -11.85 10.06 -6.91
C MET A 146 -10.84 11.11 -6.47
N VAL A 147 -10.23 11.81 -7.44
CA VAL A 147 -9.46 13.02 -7.16
C VAL A 147 -10.44 14.20 -7.20
N PRO A 148 -10.70 14.88 -6.06
CA PRO A 148 -11.70 15.96 -6.00
C PRO A 148 -11.43 17.06 -7.02
N GLY A 149 -12.47 17.55 -7.68
CA GLY A 149 -12.38 18.64 -8.66
C GLY A 149 -11.72 18.28 -9.98
N THR A 150 -11.49 16.99 -10.29
CA THR A 150 -10.89 16.57 -11.56
C THR A 150 -11.66 15.45 -12.24
N GLY A 151 -11.32 15.15 -13.50
CA GLY A 151 -11.84 14.02 -14.25
C GLY A 151 -11.10 12.71 -13.95
N TRP A 152 -10.36 12.63 -12.85
CA TRP A 152 -9.46 11.52 -12.56
C TRP A 152 -9.85 10.69 -11.35
N ARG A 153 -9.39 9.44 -11.37
CA ARG A 153 -9.34 8.54 -10.22
C ARG A 153 -7.91 8.09 -9.99
N LEU A 154 -7.52 8.04 -8.73
CA LEU A 154 -6.27 7.42 -8.30
C LEU A 154 -6.54 5.95 -7.98
N VAL A 155 -5.88 5.06 -8.69
CA VAL A 155 -5.93 3.62 -8.46
C VAL A 155 -4.56 3.12 -8.04
N VAL A 156 -4.50 2.39 -6.93
CA VAL A 156 -3.27 1.75 -6.45
C VAL A 156 -3.42 0.25 -6.62
N VAL A 157 -2.54 -0.34 -7.42
CA VAL A 157 -2.52 -1.77 -7.72
C VAL A 157 -1.41 -2.45 -6.92
N LYS A 158 -1.74 -3.55 -6.26
CA LYS A 158 -0.74 -4.35 -5.54
C LYS A 158 0.20 -5.02 -6.52
N ASP A 159 1.48 -4.85 -6.30
CA ASP A 159 2.49 -5.70 -6.92
C ASP A 159 2.44 -7.08 -6.22
N SER A 160 1.81 -8.04 -6.88
CA SER A 160 1.68 -9.42 -6.40
C SER A 160 3.05 -10.08 -6.22
N GLN A 161 4.03 -9.77 -7.07
CA GLN A 161 5.36 -10.36 -7.00
C GLN A 161 6.10 -9.89 -5.74
N VAL A 162 6.03 -8.59 -5.44
CA VAL A 162 6.69 -8.05 -4.24
C VAL A 162 5.98 -8.54 -2.97
N TYR A 163 4.65 -8.59 -2.99
CA TYR A 163 3.89 -9.10 -1.84
C TYR A 163 4.17 -10.59 -1.59
N ASP A 164 4.18 -11.41 -2.63
CA ASP A 164 4.44 -12.83 -2.52
C ASP A 164 5.90 -13.11 -2.11
N ALA A 165 6.85 -12.31 -2.59
CA ALA A 165 8.25 -12.39 -2.15
C ALA A 165 8.36 -12.06 -0.66
N ALA A 166 7.83 -10.92 -0.22
CA ALA A 166 7.83 -10.55 1.19
C ALA A 166 7.14 -11.61 2.06
N ARG A 167 6.00 -12.14 1.61
CA ARG A 167 5.27 -13.19 2.32
C ARG A 167 6.08 -14.48 2.46
N ARG A 168 6.79 -14.90 1.41
CA ARG A 168 7.69 -16.07 1.48
C ARG A 168 8.81 -15.84 2.49
N ASP A 169 9.43 -14.67 2.48
CA ASP A 169 10.50 -14.34 3.43
C ASP A 169 9.99 -14.36 4.88
N PHE A 170 8.83 -13.75 5.14
CA PHE A 170 8.18 -13.82 6.45
C PHE A 170 7.85 -15.25 6.87
N GLN A 171 7.35 -16.08 5.95
CA GLN A 171 7.04 -17.49 6.23
C GLN A 171 8.30 -18.29 6.55
N GLN A 172 9.41 -18.06 5.86
CA GLN A 172 10.68 -18.73 6.14
C GLN A 172 11.22 -18.34 7.52
N VAL A 173 11.22 -17.04 7.85
CA VAL A 173 11.66 -16.56 9.17
C VAL A 173 10.76 -17.11 10.29
N ALA A 174 9.44 -17.06 10.12
CA ALA A 174 8.50 -17.59 11.10
C ALA A 174 8.64 -19.10 11.29
N THR A 175 8.85 -19.86 10.20
CA THR A 175 9.07 -21.31 10.27
C THR A 175 10.36 -21.63 11.01
N PHE A 176 11.44 -20.92 10.71
CA PHE A 176 12.72 -21.08 11.40
C PHE A 176 12.59 -20.78 12.90
N GLN A 177 11.94 -19.67 13.27
CA GLN A 177 11.69 -19.33 14.66
C GLN A 177 10.83 -20.38 15.37
N ALA A 178 9.78 -20.88 14.71
CA ALA A 178 8.93 -21.93 15.27
C ALA A 178 9.72 -23.22 15.54
N VAL A 179 10.62 -23.62 14.64
CA VAL A 179 11.49 -24.79 14.82
C VAL A 179 12.44 -24.57 16.00
N VAL A 180 13.09 -23.41 16.09
CA VAL A 180 14.02 -23.09 17.20
C VAL A 180 13.30 -23.10 18.54
N VAL A 181 12.14 -22.46 18.64
CA VAL A 181 11.32 -22.43 19.87
C VAL A 181 10.86 -23.83 20.24
N THR A 182 10.39 -24.62 19.27
CA THR A 182 9.95 -26.01 19.49
C THR A 182 11.10 -26.86 19.99
N PHE A 183 12.28 -26.77 19.36
CA PHE A 183 13.46 -27.52 19.76
C PHE A 183 13.91 -27.16 21.18
N LEU A 184 13.90 -25.86 21.51
CA LEU A 184 14.25 -25.38 22.84
C LEU A 184 13.27 -25.91 23.91
N TRP A 185 11.97 -25.92 23.62
CA TRP A 185 10.96 -26.51 24.50
C TRP A 185 11.13 -28.02 24.69
N VAL A 186 11.41 -28.76 23.61
CA VAL A 186 11.70 -30.21 23.68
C VAL A 186 12.93 -30.47 24.56
N MET A 187 13.99 -29.68 24.38
CA MET A 187 15.21 -29.79 25.19
C MET A 187 14.93 -29.52 26.68
N VAL A 188 14.19 -28.45 27.00
CA VAL A 188 13.81 -28.12 28.38
C VAL A 188 12.98 -29.25 29.00
N MET A 189 11.99 -29.78 28.28
CA MET A 189 11.19 -30.92 28.77
C MET A 189 12.05 -32.17 28.98
N ALA A 190 12.96 -32.48 28.06
CA ALA A 190 13.87 -33.62 28.22
C ALA A 190 14.77 -33.47 29.47
N LEU A 191 15.27 -32.26 29.74
CA LEU A 191 16.07 -31.97 30.94
C LEU A 191 15.24 -32.11 32.21
N ILE A 192 14.00 -31.60 32.24
CA ILE A 192 13.08 -31.74 33.38
C ILE A 192 12.77 -33.21 33.64
N LEU A 193 12.40 -33.98 32.60
CA LEU A 193 12.13 -35.41 32.72
C LEU A 193 13.35 -36.17 33.24
N ARG A 194 14.55 -35.86 32.72
CA ARG A 194 15.79 -36.45 33.20
C ARG A 194 16.06 -36.11 34.67
N TYR A 195 15.87 -34.86 35.06
CA TYR A 195 16.04 -34.41 36.45
C TYR A 195 15.09 -35.15 37.40
N VAL A 196 13.80 -35.22 37.06
CA VAL A 196 12.80 -35.95 37.85
C VAL A 196 13.15 -37.44 37.96
N THR A 197 13.56 -38.06 36.85
CA THR A 197 13.95 -39.48 36.85
C THR A 197 15.16 -39.76 37.75
N ILE A 198 16.16 -38.88 37.74
CA ILE A 198 17.34 -39.00 38.61
C ILE A 198 16.94 -38.83 40.08
N GLN A 199 16.12 -37.83 40.40
CA GLN A 199 15.63 -37.61 41.76
C GLN A 199 14.84 -38.82 42.30
N GLN A 200 13.93 -39.38 41.49
CA GLN A 200 13.18 -40.58 41.87
C GLN A 200 14.09 -41.79 42.12
N ARG A 201 15.14 -41.98 41.29
CA ARG A 201 16.12 -43.06 41.51
C ARG A 201 16.93 -42.87 42.78
N LEU A 202 17.35 -41.64 43.08
CA LEU A 202 18.09 -41.31 44.30
C LEU A 202 17.22 -41.50 45.54
N LEU A 203 15.99 -40.98 45.54
CA LEU A 203 15.03 -41.19 46.62
C LEU A 203 14.71 -42.68 46.82
N GLY A 204 14.53 -43.43 45.74
CA GLY A 204 14.32 -44.88 45.81
C GLY A 204 15.51 -45.62 46.43
N ARG A 205 16.75 -45.23 46.09
CA ARG A 205 17.98 -45.78 46.69
C ARG A 205 18.10 -45.41 48.16
N LEU A 206 17.93 -44.15 48.52
CA LEU A 206 17.95 -43.67 49.91
C LEU A 206 16.88 -44.37 50.74
N HIS A 207 15.69 -44.59 50.19
CA HIS A 207 14.64 -45.35 50.87
C HIS A 207 15.05 -46.80 51.09
N ALA A 208 15.57 -47.48 50.06
CA ALA A 208 16.06 -48.85 50.16
C ALA A 208 17.23 -49.01 51.15
N GLU A 209 18.16 -48.04 51.19
CA GLU A 209 19.25 -47.98 52.16
C GLU A 209 18.72 -47.69 53.57
N SER A 210 17.77 -46.76 53.72
CA SER A 210 17.16 -46.46 55.02
C SER A 210 16.40 -47.65 55.62
N LEU A 211 15.94 -48.58 54.79
CA LEU A 211 15.30 -49.82 55.20
C LEU A 211 16.30 -50.90 55.64
N ARG A 212 17.61 -50.67 55.49
CA ARG A 212 18.66 -51.60 55.91
C ARG A 212 19.58 -50.95 56.95
N ASP A 213 20.10 -51.75 57.87
CA ASP A 213 21.07 -51.32 58.88
C ASP A 213 22.49 -51.56 58.35
N GLU A 214 23.30 -50.50 58.22
CA GLU A 214 24.66 -50.56 57.66
C GLU A 214 25.59 -51.52 58.40
N LEU A 215 25.41 -51.70 59.71
CA LEU A 215 26.31 -52.52 60.53
C LEU A 215 25.97 -54.02 60.46
N THR A 216 24.75 -54.37 60.09
CA THR A 216 24.27 -55.76 60.16
C THR A 216 23.71 -56.30 58.84
N GLY A 217 23.44 -55.44 57.86
CA GLY A 217 22.81 -55.80 56.59
C GLY A 217 21.33 -56.23 56.71
N LEU A 218 20.79 -56.27 57.93
CA LEU A 218 19.41 -56.63 58.23
C LEU A 218 18.47 -55.43 58.07
N GLY A 219 17.15 -55.67 58.08
CA GLY A 219 16.16 -54.59 58.03
C GLY A 219 16.34 -53.59 59.17
N ASN A 220 16.28 -52.29 58.87
CA ASN A 220 16.52 -51.23 59.84
C ASN A 220 15.53 -51.34 61.02
N ARG A 221 16.08 -51.64 62.20
CA ARG A 221 15.31 -51.90 63.43
C ARG A 221 14.41 -50.74 63.83
N ARG A 222 14.74 -49.49 63.50
CA ARG A 222 13.87 -48.34 63.77
C ARG A 222 12.62 -48.36 62.90
N VAL A 223 12.77 -48.65 61.60
CA VAL A 223 11.62 -48.75 60.69
C VAL A 223 10.72 -49.93 61.09
N LEU A 224 11.33 -51.09 61.36
CA LEU A 224 10.61 -52.26 61.89
C LEU A 224 9.80 -51.92 63.15
N LYS A 225 10.38 -51.25 64.14
CA LYS A 225 9.65 -50.87 65.37
C LYS A 225 8.48 -49.89 65.13
N THR A 226 8.51 -49.12 64.05
CA THR A 226 7.50 -48.09 63.80
C THR A 226 6.37 -48.60 62.90
N GLU A 227 6.68 -49.50 61.96
CA GLU A 227 5.73 -50.09 61.00
C GLU A 227 5.06 -51.37 61.52
N LEU A 228 5.75 -52.19 62.34
CA LEU A 228 5.20 -53.44 62.87
C LEU A 228 3.88 -53.25 63.65
N PRO A 229 3.74 -52.25 64.55
CA PRO A 229 2.48 -52.02 65.27
C PRO A 229 1.31 -51.69 64.33
N LYS A 230 1.57 -50.87 63.29
CA LYS A 230 0.55 -50.46 62.31
C LYS A 230 0.09 -51.61 61.42
N SER A 231 0.97 -52.59 61.14
CA SER A 231 0.61 -53.78 60.39
C SER A 231 -0.16 -54.81 61.22
N ILE A 232 0.03 -54.81 62.55
CA ILE A 232 -0.70 -55.68 63.48
C ILE A 232 -2.12 -55.16 63.73
N GLU A 233 -2.35 -53.84 63.69
CA GLU A 233 -3.70 -53.25 63.81
C GLU A 233 -4.58 -53.37 62.55
N ARG A 234 -4.01 -53.79 61.42
CA ARG A 234 -4.74 -53.97 60.14
C ARG A 234 -5.25 -55.40 59.91
N TYR A 235 -5.03 -56.30 60.86
CA TYR A 235 -5.59 -57.65 60.92
C TYR A 235 -6.47 -57.79 62.16
#